data_AF-A0A8H3TRI1-F1
#
_entry.id   AF-A0A8H3TRI1-F1
#
_cell.length_a   1.000
_cell.length_b   1.000
_cell.length_c   1.000
_cell.angle_alpha   90.00
_cell.angle_beta   90.00
_cell.angle_gamma   90.00
#
_symmetry.space_group_name_H-M   'P 1'
#
loop_
_entity.id
_entity.type
_entity.pdbx_description
1 polymer ?
#
loop_
_entity_poly.entity_id
_entity_poly.type
_entity_poly.pdbx_seq_one_letter_code
_entity_poly.pdbx_strand_id
1 'polypeptide(L)'
;MVLTVLPIPLFPGEARAQDDLTHELTQIMTVNAILQKAAQEASPAGAFIIRQFIESLQKNTDCVDAPTAKPKEGQPIKAIAARLQGKEGCVRRRLMVKRIDLLARTVIKVDPNFELDQAHD
;
A
#
# COMPACT_ATOMS: atom_id res chain seq x y z
N MET A 1 -8.88 5.78 16.72
CA MET A 1 -8.62 4.85 15.60
C MET A 1 -7.21 4.34 15.75
N VAL A 2 -7.04 3.08 16.16
CA VAL A 2 -5.73 2.42 16.21
C VAL A 2 -5.46 1.84 14.82
N LEU A 3 -4.44 2.35 14.13
CA LEU A 3 -3.92 1.75 12.89
C LEU A 3 -3.17 0.48 13.29
N THR A 4 -3.88 -0.65 13.37
CA THR A 4 -3.24 -1.96 13.50
C THR A 4 -2.64 -2.32 12.14
N VAL A 5 -1.35 -2.10 12.00
CA VAL A 5 -0.56 -2.57 10.86
C VAL A 5 -0.28 -4.04 11.14
N LEU A 6 -1.06 -4.93 10.52
CA LEU A 6 -0.84 -6.37 10.63
C LEU A 6 0.56 -6.71 10.10
N PRO A 7 1.42 -7.40 10.87
CA PRO A 7 2.67 -7.91 10.34
C PRO A 7 2.36 -8.92 9.22
N ILE A 8 3.07 -8.78 8.10
CA ILE A 8 2.94 -9.70 6.96
C ILE A 8 3.38 -11.10 7.42
N PRO A 9 2.60 -12.16 7.18
CA PRO A 9 3.00 -13.52 7.53
C PRO A 9 4.30 -13.89 6.81
N LEU A 10 5.27 -14.39 7.59
CA LEU A 10 6.54 -14.88 7.09
C LEU A 10 6.31 -16.22 6.38
N PHE A 11 6.30 -16.22 5.04
CA PHE A 11 6.31 -17.46 4.26
C PHE A 11 7.76 -17.98 4.16
N PRO A 12 8.05 -19.22 4.59
CA PRO A 12 9.39 -19.77 4.51
C PRO A 12 9.76 -20.06 3.05
N GLY A 13 10.68 -19.29 2.47
CA GLY A 13 11.30 -19.58 1.17
C GLY A 13 11.25 -18.45 0.12
N GLU A 14 10.45 -17.40 0.32
CA GLU A 14 10.41 -16.25 -0.60
C GLU A 14 11.22 -15.07 -0.06
N ALA A 15 11.89 -14.35 -0.97
CA ALA A 15 12.55 -13.09 -0.65
C ALA A 15 11.55 -12.15 0.06
N ARG A 16 11.98 -11.47 1.12
CA ARG A 16 11.14 -10.56 1.91
C ARG A 16 10.57 -9.47 0.98
N ALA A 17 9.35 -9.65 0.49
CA ALA A 17 8.59 -8.62 -0.17
C ALA A 17 7.97 -7.72 0.92
N GLN A 18 8.78 -6.83 1.48
CA GLN A 18 8.29 -5.86 2.45
C GLN A 18 7.37 -4.85 1.75
N ASP A 19 6.13 -4.75 2.24
CA ASP A 19 5.12 -3.86 1.65
C ASP A 19 5.51 -2.39 1.78
N ASP A 20 5.23 -1.57 0.76
CA ASP A 20 5.66 -0.16 0.68
C ASP A 20 5.24 0.66 1.91
N LEU A 21 3.99 0.46 2.38
CA LEU A 21 3.48 1.15 3.57
C LEU A 21 4.27 0.78 4.83
N THR A 22 4.72 -0.48 4.93
CA THR A 22 5.51 -0.93 6.08
C THR A 22 6.88 -0.26 6.07
N HIS A 23 7.50 -0.14 4.90
CA HIS A 23 8.75 0.58 4.74
C HIS A 23 8.60 2.07 5.09
N GLU A 24 7.56 2.73 4.59
CA GLU A 24 7.28 4.15 4.86
C GLU A 24 7.00 4.40 6.36
N LEU A 25 6.20 3.55 7.01
CA LEU A 25 5.94 3.64 8.44
C LEU A 25 7.22 3.46 9.27
N THR A 26 8.10 2.55 8.87
CA THR A 26 9.38 2.34 9.55
C THR A 26 10.26 3.60 9.46
N GLN A 27 10.25 4.28 8.31
CA GLN A 27 10.95 5.56 8.14
C GLN A 27 10.38 6.64 9.05
N ILE A 28 9.05 6.79 9.10
CA ILE A 28 8.37 7.75 9.98
C ILE A 28 8.73 7.49 11.44
N MET A 29 8.70 6.23 11.89
CA MET A 29 9.07 5.86 13.26
C MET A 29 10.53 6.21 13.57
N THR A 30 11.44 5.96 12.63
CA THR A 30 12.87 6.26 12.81
C THR A 30 13.10 7.77 12.94
N VAL A 31 12.47 8.57 12.08
CA VAL A 31 12.55 10.04 12.13
C VAL A 31 11.95 10.57 13.43
N ASN A 32 10.80 10.05 13.85
CA ASN A 32 10.18 10.45 15.12
C ASN A 32 11.08 10.15 16.33
N ALA A 33 11.76 9.01 16.34
CA ALA A 33 12.70 8.68 17.41
C ALA A 33 13.90 9.64 17.43
N ILE A 34 14.42 10.04 16.26
CA ILE A 34 15.50 11.03 16.14
C ILE A 34 15.02 12.40 16.65
N LEU A 35 13.82 12.83 16.26
CA LEU A 35 13.24 14.10 16.71
C LEU A 35 13.00 14.12 18.22
N GLN A 36 12.53 13.01 18.80
CA GLN A 36 12.35 12.90 20.25
C GLN A 36 13.69 13.01 21.00
N LYS A 37 14.74 12.33 20.52
CA LYS A 37 16.08 12.47 21.11
C LYS A 37 16.62 13.90 20.99
N ALA A 38 16.49 14.50 19.79
CA ALA A 38 16.91 15.88 19.55
C ALA A 38 16.15 16.89 20.43
N ALA A 39 14.87 16.63 20.72
CA ALA A 39 14.07 17.46 21.62
C ALA A 39 14.50 17.30 23.09
N GLN A 40 14.86 16.09 23.53
CA GLN A 40 15.32 15.82 24.90
C GLN A 40 16.72 16.38 25.18
N GLU A 41 17.62 16.34 24.19
CA GLU A 41 18.99 16.83 24.36
C GLU A 41 19.10 18.36 24.42
N ALA A 42 18.01 19.11 24.11
CA ALA A 42 17.95 20.58 24.14
C ALA A 42 19.16 21.30 23.51
N SER A 43 19.80 20.65 22.54
CA SER A 43 20.98 21.18 21.84
C SER A 43 20.54 22.17 20.76
N PRO A 44 21.24 23.30 20.56
CA PRO A 44 20.91 24.27 19.51
C PRO A 44 20.88 23.66 18.11
N ALA A 45 21.60 22.55 17.87
CA ALA A 45 21.53 21.78 16.62
C ALA A 45 20.21 20.99 16.48
N GLY A 46 19.65 20.46 17.57
CA GLY A 46 18.39 19.73 17.58
C GLY A 46 17.19 20.64 17.27
N ALA A 47 17.21 21.87 17.78
CA ALA A 47 16.19 22.89 17.49
C ALA A 47 16.14 23.27 16.00
N PHE A 48 17.31 23.31 15.33
CA PHE A 48 17.38 23.58 13.88
C PHE A 48 16.76 22.44 13.05
N ILE A 49 17.03 21.19 13.40
CA ILE A 49 16.46 20.01 12.73
C ILE A 49 14.95 19.98 12.88
N ILE A 50 14.44 20.22 14.10
CA ILE A 50 13.00 20.25 14.38
C ILE A 50 12.33 21.37 13.57
N ARG A 51 12.91 22.58 13.52
CA ARG A 51 12.35 23.72 12.78
C ARG A 51 12.33 23.48 11.26
N GLN A 52 13.40 22.93 10.69
CA GLN A 52 13.41 22.53 9.28
C GLN A 52 12.35 21.48 8.97
N PHE A 53 12.15 20.51 9.87
CA PHE A 53 11.16 19.46 9.67
C PHE A 53 9.73 20.00 9.72
N ILE A 54 9.44 20.93 10.64
CA ILE A 54 8.14 21.62 10.72
C ILE A 54 7.89 22.45 9.46
N GLU A 55 8.87 23.22 8.99
CA GLU A 55 8.76 24.01 7.74
C GLU A 55 8.55 23.12 6.51
N SER A 56 9.21 21.95 6.46
CA SER A 56 9.02 20.98 5.39
C SER A 56 7.63 20.33 5.45
N LEU A 57 7.12 20.00 6.64
CA LEU A 57 5.78 19.45 6.82
C LEU A 57 4.68 20.44 6.42
N GLN A 58 4.81 21.72 6.82
CA GLN A 58 3.88 22.78 6.45
C GLN A 58 3.83 22.98 4.93
N LYS A 59 5.00 23.04 4.27
CA LYS A 59 5.06 23.12 2.80
C LYS A 59 4.42 21.92 2.11
N ASN A 60 4.50 20.72 2.69
CA ASN A 60 3.95 19.51 2.08
C ASN A 60 2.44 19.35 2.31
N THR A 61 1.83 20.07 3.27
CA THR A 61 0.39 19.96 3.54
C THR A 61 -0.47 20.86 2.65
N ASP A 62 0.10 21.96 2.12
CA ASP A 62 -0.60 22.91 1.26
C ASP A 62 -0.45 22.63 -0.26
N CYS A 63 0.42 21.69 -0.65
CA CYS A 63 0.70 21.40 -2.05
C CYS A 63 0.03 20.09 -2.50
N VAL A 64 -0.90 20.18 -3.45
CA VAL A 64 -1.46 19.02 -4.18
C VAL A 64 -0.37 18.24 -4.93
N ASP A 65 0.80 18.87 -5.16
CA ASP A 65 1.95 18.32 -5.88
C ASP A 65 3.17 18.06 -4.95
N ALA A 66 2.95 17.61 -3.72
CA ALA A 66 4.07 17.19 -2.87
C ALA A 66 4.88 16.08 -3.59
N PRO A 67 6.22 16.15 -3.62
CA PRO A 67 7.04 15.16 -4.31
C PRO A 67 6.77 13.78 -3.70
N THR A 68 6.19 12.88 -4.50
CA THR A 68 5.95 11.50 -4.08
C THR A 68 7.27 10.90 -3.64
N ALA A 69 7.33 10.35 -2.43
CA ALA A 69 8.51 9.64 -1.95
C ALA A 69 8.82 8.51 -2.95
N LYS A 70 9.92 8.67 -3.69
CA LYS A 70 10.43 7.66 -4.61
C LYS A 70 11.36 6.74 -3.81
N PRO A 71 11.07 5.44 -3.71
CA PRO A 71 11.99 4.49 -3.13
C PRO A 71 13.21 4.35 -4.04
N LYS A 72 14.27 3.72 -3.52
CA LYS A 72 15.56 3.56 -4.20
C LYS A 72 15.44 2.85 -5.56
N GLU A 73 14.35 2.12 -5.80
CA GLU A 73 14.09 1.38 -7.04
C GLU A 73 13.25 2.16 -8.07
N GLY A 74 12.97 3.45 -7.84
CA GLY A 74 12.37 4.34 -8.84
C GLY A 74 10.86 4.17 -9.08
N GLN A 75 10.23 3.10 -8.58
CA GLN A 75 8.78 2.92 -8.65
C GLN A 75 8.07 3.73 -7.57
N PRO A 76 7.10 4.60 -7.87
CA PRO A 76 6.42 5.42 -6.86
C PRO A 76 5.69 4.56 -5.82
N ILE A 77 5.82 4.93 -4.54
CA ILE A 77 5.15 4.25 -3.41
C ILE A 77 3.63 4.33 -3.58
N LYS A 78 2.94 3.19 -3.43
CA LYS A 78 1.47 3.15 -3.48
C LYS A 78 0.85 3.64 -2.18
N ALA A 79 0.40 4.90 -2.18
CA ALA A 79 -0.35 5.51 -1.09
C ALA A 79 -1.66 4.78 -0.75
N ILE A 80 -2.17 4.98 0.46
CA ILE A 80 -3.43 4.38 0.94
C ILE A 80 -4.61 4.73 0.02
N ALA A 81 -4.68 5.97 -0.47
CA ALA A 81 -5.72 6.40 -1.40
C ALA A 81 -5.72 5.56 -2.70
N ALA A 82 -4.54 5.33 -3.29
CA ALA A 82 -4.38 4.49 -4.48
C ALA A 82 -4.66 3.00 -4.22
N ARG A 83 -4.55 2.54 -2.97
CA ARG A 83 -4.93 1.18 -2.56
C ARG A 83 -6.42 1.03 -2.34
N LEU A 84 -7.15 2.10 -2.02
CA LEU A 84 -8.60 2.07 -1.83
C LEU A 84 -9.35 2.33 -3.15
N GLN A 85 -8.89 3.33 -3.91
CA GLN A 85 -9.53 3.82 -5.12
C GLN A 85 -8.84 3.32 -6.40
N GLY A 86 -9.54 3.40 -7.55
CA GLY A 86 -9.00 3.01 -8.85
C GLY A 86 -9.24 1.55 -9.24
N LYS A 87 -8.73 1.14 -10.41
CA LYS A 87 -8.98 -0.19 -11.00
C LYS A 87 -8.36 -1.32 -10.18
N GLU A 88 -7.14 -1.12 -9.69
CA GLU A 88 -6.42 -2.06 -8.83
C GLU A 88 -6.73 -1.85 -7.32
N GLY A 89 -7.59 -0.88 -6.99
CA GLY A 89 -7.95 -0.57 -5.62
C GLY A 89 -8.86 -1.63 -4.97
N CYS A 90 -8.83 -1.69 -3.65
CA CYS A 90 -9.56 -2.65 -2.82
C CYS A 90 -11.06 -2.65 -3.11
N VAL A 91 -11.67 -1.48 -3.28
CA VAL A 91 -13.11 -1.37 -3.52
C VAL A 91 -13.52 -2.15 -4.77
N ARG A 92 -12.81 -1.98 -5.89
CA ARG A 92 -13.16 -2.68 -7.13
C ARG A 92 -12.66 -4.13 -7.15
N ARG A 93 -11.43 -4.36 -6.69
CA ARG A 93 -10.72 -5.64 -6.82
C ARG A 93 -11.09 -6.69 -5.77
N ARG A 94 -11.59 -6.28 -4.60
CA ARG A 94 -11.92 -7.18 -3.48
C ARG A 94 -13.38 -7.09 -3.04
N LEU A 95 -13.99 -5.91 -3.07
CA LEU A 95 -15.37 -5.74 -2.62
C LEU A 95 -16.37 -5.93 -3.76
N MET A 96 -16.16 -5.28 -4.92
CA MET A 96 -17.09 -5.35 -6.05
C MET A 96 -16.97 -6.64 -6.87
N VAL A 97 -15.75 -7.15 -7.08
CA VAL A 97 -15.52 -8.37 -7.85
C VAL A 97 -14.65 -9.30 -7.04
N LYS A 98 -15.21 -10.45 -6.64
CA LYS A 98 -14.45 -11.52 -5.98
C LYS A 98 -14.25 -12.68 -6.95
N ARG A 99 -13.11 -13.35 -6.82
CA ARG A 99 -12.96 -14.69 -7.39
C ARG A 99 -13.89 -15.61 -6.60
N ILE A 100 -14.64 -16.42 -7.32
CA ILE A 100 -15.52 -17.44 -6.75
C ILE A 100 -14.83 -18.77 -7.03
N ASP A 101 -14.71 -19.58 -5.99
CA ASP A 101 -14.15 -20.93 -6.11
C ASP A 101 -15.17 -21.86 -6.78
N LEU A 102 -14.71 -22.99 -7.33
CA LEU A 102 -15.54 -23.99 -8.00
C LEU A 102 -16.24 -23.49 -9.29
N LEU A 103 -15.61 -22.56 -10.02
CA LEU A 103 -16.06 -22.15 -11.36
C LEU A 103 -14.98 -22.45 -12.40
N ALA A 104 -15.40 -22.95 -13.56
CA ALA A 104 -14.57 -23.16 -14.74
C ALA A 104 -15.02 -22.26 -15.91
N ARG A 105 -14.12 -22.06 -16.89
CA ARG A 105 -14.42 -21.34 -18.13
C ARG A 105 -13.87 -22.14 -19.30
N THR A 106 -14.73 -22.50 -20.24
CA THR A 106 -14.38 -23.31 -21.43
C THR A 106 -14.92 -22.65 -22.69
N VAL A 107 -14.39 -23.05 -23.84
CA VAL A 107 -14.90 -22.61 -25.16
C VAL A 107 -16.07 -23.51 -25.54
N ILE A 108 -17.21 -22.90 -25.88
CA ILE A 108 -18.42 -23.63 -26.27
C ILE A 108 -18.30 -24.12 -27.72
N LYS A 109 -18.65 -25.38 -27.96
CA LYS A 109 -18.80 -25.98 -29.29
C LYS A 109 -20.26 -26.40 -29.51
N VAL A 110 -20.72 -26.33 -30.75
CA VAL A 110 -22.08 -26.76 -31.12
C VAL A 110 -22.07 -28.27 -31.34
N ASP A 111 -22.85 -29.00 -30.54
CA ASP A 111 -23.11 -30.42 -30.74
C ASP A 111 -24.61 -30.62 -31.04
N PRO A 112 -24.97 -31.13 -32.23
CA PRO A 112 -26.37 -31.28 -32.64
C PRO A 112 -27.12 -32.39 -31.90
N ASN A 113 -26.43 -33.24 -31.12
CA ASN A 113 -27.06 -34.33 -30.38
C ASN A 113 -27.56 -33.92 -28.97
N PHE A 114 -27.42 -32.65 -28.58
CA PHE A 114 -27.88 -32.14 -27.29
C PHE A 114 -29.40 -31.91 -27.28
N GLU A 115 -30.04 -32.36 -26.19
CA GLU A 115 -31.41 -31.97 -25.87
C GLU A 115 -31.45 -30.53 -25.33
N LEU A 116 -32.62 -29.87 -25.40
CA LEU A 116 -32.78 -28.44 -25.06
C LEU A 116 -32.31 -28.06 -23.64
N ASP A 117 -32.39 -28.99 -22.68
CA ASP A 117 -32.03 -28.75 -21.27
C ASP A 117 -30.62 -29.23 -20.90
N GLN A 118 -29.86 -29.70 -21.88
CA GLN A 118 -28.50 -30.19 -21.66
C GLN A 118 -27.47 -29.11 -22.07
N ALA A 119 -26.40 -28.99 -21.31
CA ALA A 119 -25.25 -28.14 -21.63
C ALA A 119 -23.95 -28.90 -21.34
N HIS A 120 -22.88 -28.54 -22.04
CA HIS A 120 -21.57 -29.15 -21.84
C HIS A 120 -20.99 -28.69 -20.49
N ASP A 121 -20.49 -29.64 -19.69
CA ASP A 121 -19.69 -29.36 -18.49
C ASP A 121 -18.35 -28.69 -18.81
#